data_AF-A0A4R5DC39-F1
#
_entry.id   AF-A0A4R5DC39-F1
#
_cell.length_a   1.000
_cell.length_b   1.000
_cell.length_c   1.000
_cell.angle_alpha   90.00
_cell.angle_beta   90.00
_cell.angle_gamma   90.00
#
_symmetry.space_group_name_H-M   'P 1'
#
loop_
_entity.id
_entity.type
_entity.pdbx_description
1 polymer ?
#
loop_
_entity_poly.entity_id
_entity_poly.type
_entity_poly.pdbx_seq_one_letter_code
_entity_poly.pdbx_strand_id
1 'polypeptide(L)'
;MLLEKIFKLAENREAKIVIRGQHLRNSNTIDIDFEFLIKDSNETNYRPPIGLNHPQFWKLKKSTQEKSQLLQLEYSGVSRRQVRAAIDEFEQVFGQGCTVMHHFGIENRIKHLKGIRVSAWRKRLLAGV
;
A
#
# COMPACT_ATOMS: atom_id res chain seq x y z
N MET A 1 7.15 4.17 15.55
CA MET A 1 5.91 4.93 15.29
C MET A 1 5.04 4.12 14.35
N LEU A 2 3.72 4.12 14.55
CA LEU A 2 2.79 3.32 13.75
C LEU A 2 1.54 4.14 13.46
N LEU A 3 1.14 4.24 12.20
CA LEU A 3 -0.15 4.78 11.79
C LEU A 3 -0.89 3.73 10.95
N GLU A 4 -2.15 3.52 11.25
CA GLU A 4 -3.00 2.60 10.50
C GLU A 4 -4.19 3.38 9.95
N LYS A 5 -4.39 3.33 8.63
CA LYS A 5 -5.49 4.02 7.97
C LYS A 5 -6.30 3.06 7.11
N ILE A 6 -7.59 2.95 7.39
CA ILE A 6 -8.51 2.06 6.70
C ILE A 6 -9.33 2.86 5.70
N PHE A 7 -9.39 2.36 4.48
CA PHE A 7 -10.15 2.90 3.37
C PHE A 7 -11.19 1.88 2.93
N LYS A 8 -12.45 2.29 2.90
CA LYS A 8 -13.51 1.50 2.27
C LYS A 8 -13.41 1.66 0.76
N LEU A 9 -13.25 0.55 0.06
CA LEU A 9 -13.25 0.47 -1.40
C LEU A 9 -14.65 0.08 -1.91
N ALA A 10 -14.85 0.20 -3.22
CA ALA A 10 -16.07 -0.28 -3.86
C ALA A 10 -16.21 -1.80 -3.69
N GLU A 11 -17.45 -2.30 -3.77
CA GLU A 11 -17.77 -3.74 -3.73
C GLU A 11 -17.43 -4.42 -2.39
N ASN A 12 -17.72 -3.75 -1.25
CA ASN A 12 -17.64 -4.40 0.06
C ASN A 12 -16.21 -4.87 0.42
N ARG A 13 -15.21 -4.14 -0.07
CA ARG A 13 -13.78 -4.37 0.21
C ARG A 13 -13.23 -3.25 1.06
N GLU A 14 -12.27 -3.60 1.90
CA GLU A 14 -11.52 -2.64 2.71
C GLU A 14 -10.05 -2.78 2.40
N ALA A 15 -9.36 -1.65 2.25
CA ALA A 15 -7.91 -1.61 2.21
C ALA A 15 -7.38 -0.87 3.42
N LYS A 16 -6.36 -1.44 4.06
CA LYS A 16 -5.66 -0.83 5.19
C LYS A 16 -4.24 -0.50 4.74
N ILE A 17 -3.83 0.74 4.99
CA ILE A 17 -2.45 1.19 4.87
C ILE A 17 -1.88 1.25 6.28
N VAL A 18 -0.76 0.57 6.49
CA VAL A 18 0.01 0.62 7.74
C VAL A 18 1.32 1.32 7.43
N ILE A 19 1.59 2.43 8.11
CA ILE A 19 2.83 3.20 7.99
C ILE A 19 3.63 2.95 9.26
N ARG A 20 4.85 2.40 9.10
CA ARG A 20 5.78 2.12 10.18
C ARG A 20 6.93 3.11 10.10
N GLY A 21 7.03 3.99 11.08
CA GLY A 21 8.14 4.94 11.18
C GLY A 21 9.18 4.50 12.20
N GLN A 22 10.46 4.58 11.83
CA GLN A 22 11.61 4.36 12.69
C GLN A 22 12.53 5.59 12.67
N HIS A 23 12.93 6.06 13.85
CA HIS A 23 13.94 7.11 13.93
C HIS A 23 15.31 6.54 13.57
N LEU A 24 15.97 7.15 12.60
CA LEU A 24 17.37 6.88 12.31
C LEU A 24 18.24 7.46 13.43
N ARG A 25 18.96 6.58 14.13
CA ARG A 25 19.90 6.98 15.20
C ARG A 25 20.87 8.03 14.65
N ASN A 26 20.99 9.17 15.33
CA ASN A 26 21.85 10.31 15.01
C ASN A 26 21.38 11.27 13.91
N SER A 27 20.12 11.16 13.47
CA SER A 27 19.53 12.14 12.57
C SER A 27 18.11 12.48 13.01
N ASN A 28 17.67 13.69 12.71
CA ASN A 28 16.27 14.09 12.93
C ASN A 28 15.38 13.55 11.80
N THR A 29 15.66 12.33 11.38
CA THR A 29 15.11 11.69 10.19
C THR A 29 14.31 10.48 10.61
N ILE A 30 13.09 10.39 10.09
CA ILE A 30 12.20 9.25 10.29
C ILE A 30 12.20 8.45 8.99
N ASP A 31 12.70 7.23 9.03
CA ASP A 31 12.52 6.24 7.96
C ASP A 31 11.11 5.68 8.06
N ILE A 32 10.35 5.70 6.97
CA ILE A 32 9.01 5.13 6.94
C ILE A 32 8.89 3.98 5.93
N ASP A 33 8.27 2.89 6.39
CA ASP A 33 7.91 1.73 5.60
C ASP A 33 6.39 1.61 5.47
N PHE A 34 5.92 1.06 4.35
CA PHE A 34 4.50 0.91 4.05
C PHE A 34 4.14 -0.56 3.91
N GLU A 35 3.04 -0.92 4.56
CA GLU A 35 2.41 -2.22 4.43
C GLU A 35 0.96 -2.03 3.98
N PHE A 36 0.61 -2.65 2.86
CA PHE A 36 -0.74 -2.60 2.29
C PHE A 36 -1.45 -3.91 2.58
N LEU A 37 -2.64 -3.82 3.15
CA LEU A 37 -3.48 -4.96 3.48
C LEU A 37 -4.87 -4.76 2.87
N ILE A 38 -5.53 -5.85 2.53
CA ILE A 38 -6.93 -5.87 2.08
C ILE A 38 -7.74 -6.83 2.92
N LYS A 39 -9.05 -6.57 2.97
CA LYS A 39 -10.04 -7.42 3.57
C LYS A 39 -11.30 -7.40 2.70
N ASP A 40 -11.70 -8.56 2.19
CA ASP A 40 -13.00 -8.72 1.56
C ASP A 40 -14.09 -8.86 2.64
N SER A 41 -15.35 -8.51 2.35
CA SER A 41 -16.45 -8.65 3.33
C SER A 41 -16.69 -10.08 3.83
N ASN A 42 -16.24 -11.08 3.07
CA ASN A 42 -16.35 -12.48 3.45
C ASN A 42 -15.16 -12.95 4.31
N GLU A 43 -14.15 -12.10 4.54
CA GLU A 43 -12.98 -12.43 5.34
C GLU A 43 -13.00 -11.71 6.69
N THR A 44 -12.55 -12.40 7.73
CA THR A 44 -12.50 -11.83 9.09
C THR A 44 -11.25 -10.97 9.30
N ASN A 45 -10.14 -11.32 8.63
CA ASN A 45 -8.80 -10.77 8.89
C ASN A 45 -8.24 -10.00 7.68
N TYR A 46 -7.44 -8.98 7.96
CA TYR A 46 -6.65 -8.27 6.95
C TYR A 46 -5.51 -9.16 6.46
N ARG A 47 -5.32 -9.22 5.14
CA ARG A 47 -4.27 -10.00 4.48
C ARG A 47 -3.52 -9.18 3.45
N PRO A 48 -2.26 -9.54 3.11
CA PRO A 48 -1.57 -8.90 2.01
C PRO A 48 -2.35 -9.13 0.69
N PRO A 49 -2.41 -8.13 -0.21
CA PRO A 49 -3.10 -8.24 -1.50
C PRO A 49 -2.59 -9.40 -2.37
N ILE A 50 -1.31 -9.72 -2.21
CA ILE A 50 -0.65 -10.83 -2.89
C ILE A 50 -0.02 -11.72 -1.80
N GLY A 51 -0.76 -12.75 -1.38
CA GLY A 51 -0.26 -13.78 -0.46
C GLY A 51 0.44 -14.94 -1.19
N LEU A 52 0.94 -15.92 -0.43
CA LEU A 52 1.59 -17.15 -0.93
C LEU A 52 0.76 -17.90 -1.98
N ASN A 53 -0.56 -17.88 -1.82
CA ASN A 53 -1.51 -18.57 -2.71
C ASN A 53 -1.87 -17.75 -3.97
N HIS A 54 -1.31 -16.55 -4.14
CA HIS A 54 -1.62 -15.70 -5.28
C HIS A 54 -0.75 -16.11 -6.49
N PRO A 55 -1.30 -16.25 -7.71
CA PRO A 55 -0.54 -16.68 -8.90
C PRO A 55 0.59 -15.74 -9.31
N GLN A 56 0.65 -14.53 -8.73
CA GLN A 56 1.72 -13.57 -8.93
C GLN A 56 2.68 -13.45 -7.73
N PHE A 57 2.57 -14.32 -6.73
CA PHE A 57 3.48 -14.35 -5.59
C PHE A 57 4.94 -14.54 -6.02
N TRP A 58 5.20 -15.30 -7.09
CA TRP A 58 6.55 -15.44 -7.66
C TRP A 58 7.13 -14.10 -8.14
N LYS A 59 6.30 -13.14 -8.56
CA LYS A 59 6.75 -11.80 -8.93
C LYS A 59 7.20 -11.02 -7.71
N LEU A 60 6.50 -11.14 -6.57
CA LEU A 60 6.95 -10.57 -5.30
C LEU A 60 8.28 -11.20 -4.86
N LYS A 61 8.37 -12.54 -4.90
CA LYS A 61 9.57 -13.26 -4.45
C LYS A 61 10.83 -12.91 -5.25
N LYS A 62 10.69 -12.59 -6.54
CA LYS A 62 11.80 -12.20 -7.43
C LYS A 62 12.03 -10.69 -7.51
N SER A 63 11.22 -9.88 -6.84
CA SER A 63 11.27 -8.42 -6.91
C SER A 63 12.09 -7.83 -5.77
N THR A 64 12.69 -6.67 -6.03
CA THR A 64 13.25 -5.82 -4.97
C THR A 64 12.13 -5.32 -4.06
N GLN A 65 12.45 -4.97 -2.81
CA GLN A 65 11.49 -4.51 -1.80
C GLN A 65 10.57 -3.40 -2.35
N GLU A 66 11.13 -2.42 -3.05
CA GLU A 66 10.38 -1.33 -3.69
C GLU A 66 9.37 -1.83 -4.74
N LYS A 67 9.77 -2.76 -5.62
CA LYS A 67 8.89 -3.33 -6.64
C LYS A 67 7.78 -4.17 -6.02
N SER A 68 8.12 -4.90 -4.95
CA SER A 68 7.17 -5.71 -4.19
C SER A 68 6.10 -4.85 -3.52
N GLN A 69 6.49 -3.75 -2.87
CA GLN A 69 5.54 -2.82 -2.28
C GLN A 69 4.67 -2.11 -3.33
N LEU A 70 5.23 -1.76 -4.50
CA LEU A 70 4.44 -1.17 -5.60
C LEU A 70 3.39 -2.15 -6.13
N LEU A 71 3.75 -3.42 -6.28
CA LEU A 71 2.80 -4.48 -6.64
C LEU A 71 1.73 -4.65 -5.57
N GLN A 72 2.07 -4.62 -4.29
CA GLN A 72 1.07 -4.68 -3.23
C GLN A 72 0.13 -3.47 -3.26
N LEU A 73 0.66 -2.25 -3.44
CA LEU A 73 -0.15 -1.05 -3.63
C LEU A 73 -1.12 -1.21 -4.81
N GLU A 74 -0.63 -1.66 -5.96
CA GLU A 74 -1.45 -1.88 -7.16
C GLU A 74 -2.59 -2.89 -6.92
N TYR A 75 -2.29 -4.01 -6.25
CA TYR A 75 -3.26 -5.06 -5.98
C TYR A 75 -4.21 -4.71 -4.83
N SER A 76 -3.81 -3.80 -3.94
CA SER A 76 -4.66 -3.32 -2.85
C SER A 76 -5.84 -2.45 -3.34
N GLY A 77 -5.76 -1.90 -4.56
CA GLY A 77 -6.76 -0.96 -5.06
C GLY A 77 -6.71 0.43 -4.40
N VAL A 78 -5.72 0.68 -3.55
CA VAL A 78 -5.52 1.98 -2.91
C VAL A 78 -5.07 3.02 -3.93
N SER A 79 -5.76 4.15 -3.95
CA SER A 79 -5.45 5.26 -4.84
C SER A 79 -4.30 6.11 -4.31
N ARG A 80 -3.57 6.79 -5.21
CA ARG A 80 -2.54 7.78 -4.86
C ARG A 80 -2.97 8.76 -3.77
N ARG A 81 -4.20 9.26 -3.91
CA ARG A 81 -4.77 10.25 -2.98
C ARG A 81 -4.88 9.70 -1.56
N GLN A 82 -5.24 8.42 -1.43
CA GLN A 82 -5.35 7.73 -0.15
C GLN A 82 -3.98 7.51 0.48
N VAL A 83 -2.98 7.11 -0.31
CA VAL A 83 -1.59 7.01 0.16
C VAL A 83 -1.07 8.36 0.66
N ARG A 84 -1.24 9.43 -0.15
CA ARG A 84 -0.82 10.78 0.25
C ARG A 84 -1.54 11.25 1.51
N ALA A 85 -2.84 11.01 1.63
CA ALA A 85 -3.61 11.37 2.81
C ALA A 85 -3.23 10.55 4.06
N ALA A 86 -2.61 9.38 3.90
CA ALA A 86 -2.05 8.61 5.02
C ALA A 86 -0.67 9.15 5.41
N ILE A 87 0.15 9.55 4.43
CA ILE A 87 1.46 10.16 4.67
C ILE A 87 1.30 11.51 5.37
N ASP A 88 0.43 12.37 4.86
CA ASP A 88 0.16 13.71 5.42
C ASP A 88 -0.30 13.61 6.88
N GLU A 89 -1.17 12.64 7.18
CA GLU A 89 -1.60 12.35 8.55
C GLU A 89 -0.45 11.82 9.42
N PHE A 90 0.41 10.97 8.86
CA PHE A 90 1.61 10.50 9.55
C PHE A 90 2.55 11.66 9.87
N GLU A 91 2.80 12.55 8.92
CA GLU A 91 3.63 13.75 9.10
C GLU A 91 3.02 14.72 10.10
N GLN A 92 1.69 14.88 10.12
CA GLN A 92 1.02 15.72 11.09
C GLN A 92 1.13 15.17 12.52
N VAL A 93 1.07 13.83 12.68
CA VAL A 93 1.11 13.16 13.98
C VAL A 93 2.54 12.99 14.49
N PHE A 94 3.50 12.65 13.60
CA PHE A 94 4.86 12.25 13.96
C PHE A 94 5.97 13.13 13.37
N GLY A 95 5.67 13.94 12.37
CA GLY A 95 6.63 14.75 11.61
C GLY A 95 6.91 16.13 12.18
N GLN A 96 6.43 16.47 13.39
CA GLN A 96 6.73 17.75 14.02
C GLN A 96 8.23 17.87 14.30
N GLY A 97 8.93 18.56 13.40
CA GLY A 97 10.36 18.84 13.49
C GLY A 97 11.28 17.79 12.89
N CYS A 98 10.79 16.70 12.27
CA CYS A 98 11.65 15.66 11.69
C CYS A 98 11.55 15.62 10.15
N THR A 99 12.65 15.32 9.46
CA THR A 99 12.64 15.05 8.02
C THR A 99 12.15 13.62 7.80
N VAL A 100 10.99 13.44 7.19
CA VAL A 100 10.50 12.10 6.85
C VAL A 100 11.18 11.63 5.56
N MET A 101 12.02 10.59 5.67
CA MET A 101 12.62 9.94 4.53
C MET A 101 11.75 8.76 4.12
N HIS A 102 11.29 8.83 2.88
CA HIS A 102 10.60 7.73 2.23
C HIS A 102 11.65 6.90 1.49
N HIS A 103 11.80 5.63 1.82
CA HIS A 103 12.51 4.69 0.94
C HIS A 103 11.81 4.52 -0.43
N PHE A 104 10.62 5.11 -0.57
CA PHE A 104 9.69 4.87 -1.65
C PHE A 104 9.74 5.97 -2.72
N GLY A 105 10.15 5.61 -3.94
CA GLY A 105 9.91 6.38 -5.16
C GLY A 105 8.44 6.39 -5.62
N ILE A 106 7.48 6.33 -4.68
CA ILE A 106 6.03 6.25 -4.92
C ILE A 106 5.62 7.46 -5.74
N GLU A 107 6.18 8.62 -5.42
CA GLU A 107 5.76 9.85 -6.05
C GLU A 107 6.17 9.99 -7.51
N ASN A 108 7.32 9.40 -7.88
CA ASN A 108 7.81 9.38 -9.26
C ASN A 108 7.19 8.25 -10.09
N ARG A 109 6.90 7.09 -9.50
CA ARG A 109 6.31 5.96 -10.24
C ARG A 109 4.79 5.96 -10.30
N ILE A 110 4.12 6.59 -9.33
CA ILE A 110 2.66 6.80 -9.41
C ILE A 110 2.31 7.76 -10.58
N LYS A 111 3.23 8.63 -11.03
CA LYS A 111 3.02 9.44 -12.25
C LYS A 111 2.68 8.58 -13.48
N HIS A 112 3.12 7.31 -13.50
CA HIS A 112 2.88 6.35 -14.58
C HIS A 112 1.71 5.37 -14.34
N LEU A 113 1.06 5.41 -13.17
CA LEU A 113 -0.15 4.62 -12.89
C LEU A 113 -1.43 5.30 -13.43
N LYS A 114 -1.31 6.14 -14.47
CA LYS A 114 -2.43 6.70 -15.24
C LYS A 114 -3.07 5.58 -16.06
N GLY A 115 -3.98 4.80 -15.48
CA GLY A 115 -4.79 3.92 -16.32
C GLY A 115 -5.41 2.69 -15.69
N ILE A 116 -5.30 2.46 -14.38
CA ILE A 116 -6.03 1.35 -13.77
C ILE A 116 -7.48 1.78 -13.56
N ARG A 117 -8.26 1.75 -14.66
CA ARG A 117 -9.69 1.52 -14.57
C ARG A 117 -9.86 0.26 -13.73
N VAL A 118 -10.67 0.35 -12.68
CA VAL A 118 -11.14 -0.74 -11.81
C VAL A 118 -11.73 -1.95 -12.61
N SER A 119 -11.85 -1.84 -13.94
CA SER A 119 -12.29 -2.88 -14.87
C SER A 119 -11.34 -4.08 -15.04
N ALA A 120 -10.06 -4.01 -14.68
CA ALA A 120 -9.14 -5.14 -14.91
C ALA A 120 -9.39 -6.33 -13.97
N TRP A 121 -9.90 -6.06 -12.75
CA TRP A 121 -10.25 -7.12 -11.79
C TRP A 121 -11.61 -7.77 -12.09
N ARG A 122 -12.54 -7.06 -12.73
CA ARG A 122 -13.83 -7.63 -13.16
C ARG A 122 -13.70 -8.71 -14.23
N LYS A 123 -12.65 -8.68 -15.06
CA LYS A 123 -12.48 -9.69 -16.12
C LYS A 123 -11.97 -11.04 -15.64
N ARG A 124 -11.30 -11.14 -14.48
CA ARG A 124 -10.83 -12.44 -13.96
C ARG A 124 -11.86 -13.18 -13.12
N LEU A 125 -12.76 -12.47 -12.44
CA LEU A 125 -13.84 -13.11 -11.69
C LEU A 125 -14.97 -13.67 -12.58
N LEU A 126 -15.07 -13.21 -13.83
CA LEU A 126 -16.07 -13.68 -14.81
C LEU A 126 -15.52 -14.71 -15.82
N ALA A 127 -14.23 -15.07 -15.74
CA ALA A 127 -13.61 -16.04 -16.65
C ALA A 127 -13.52 -17.46 -16.05
N GLY A 128 -14.26 -17.72 -14.97
CA GLY A 128 -14.41 -19.04 -14.37
C GLY A 128 -15.88 -19.45 -14.35
N VAL A 129 -16.44 -19.72 -15.53
CA VAL A 129 -17.61 -20.57 -15.76
C VAL A 129 -17.26 -21.51 -16.91
#